data_AF-A0A6A5K0K8-F1
#
_entry.id   AF-A0A6A5K0K8-F1
#
_cell.length_a   1.000
_cell.length_b   1.000
_cell.length_c   1.000
_cell.angle_alpha   90.00
_cell.angle_beta   90.00
_cell.angle_gamma   90.00
#
_symmetry.space_group_name_H-M   'P 1'
#
loop_
_entity.id
_entity.type
_entity.pdbx_description
1 polymer ?
#
loop_
_entity_poly.entity_id
_entity_poly.type
_entity_poly.pdbx_seq_one_letter_code
_entity_poly.pdbx_strand_id
1 'polypeptide(L)'
;MPVRCPVGALVEAHRVMCLRTVKAMARGHVVEYGFASRGSKKCAYCIAQKGACTPIPVYVSEEFGILLDVLEAYQALPNDDDSQAAGLAAVQRAARSLSLCVQVTRAQEKDLGVSELLTASHHLLGQVLEQVSALNNRVASLETQVERGGLGGGRDRGGGSGEGQKKGKGKGKMVAVEEDSELSESEEDGEKGGGRGGDRMWVARGGGWLLSYCNNFSPAN
;
A
#
# COMPACT_ATOMS: atom_id res chain seq x y z
N MET A 1 -12.13 -6.98 16.91
CA MET A 1 -10.68 -6.74 16.80
C MET A 1 -10.10 -7.79 15.87
N PRO A 2 -9.30 -7.44 14.85
CA PRO A 2 -8.68 -8.45 13.99
C PRO A 2 -7.75 -9.33 14.84
N VAL A 3 -7.94 -10.65 14.75
CA VAL A 3 -7.15 -11.64 15.48
C VAL A 3 -5.72 -11.59 14.95
N ARG A 4 -4.76 -11.25 15.82
CA ARG A 4 -3.34 -11.29 15.49
C ARG A 4 -2.96 -12.74 15.24
N CYS A 5 -2.48 -13.03 14.03
CA CYS A 5 -1.93 -14.34 13.70
C CYS A 5 -0.73 -14.62 14.63
N PRO A 6 -0.63 -15.80 15.26
CA PRO A 6 0.46 -16.10 16.18
C PRO A 6 1.82 -16.03 15.47
N VAL A 7 2.81 -15.47 16.16
CA VAL A 7 4.17 -15.25 15.67
C VAL A 7 4.75 -16.60 15.21
N GLY A 8 4.90 -16.77 13.90
CA GLY A 8 5.50 -17.98 13.30
C GLY A 8 4.53 -18.90 12.55
N ALA A 9 3.21 -18.73 12.69
CA ALA A 9 2.25 -19.41 11.84
C ALA A 9 2.07 -18.58 10.56
N LEU A 10 2.87 -18.85 9.54
CA LEU A 10 2.49 -18.51 8.17
C LEU A 10 1.12 -19.17 7.93
N VAL A 11 0.06 -18.37 7.84
CA VAL A 11 -1.25 -18.83 7.36
C VAL A 11 -0.98 -19.63 6.09
N GLU A 12 -1.51 -20.85 6.02
CA GLU A 12 -1.22 -21.82 4.95
C GLU A 12 -1.29 -21.18 3.55
N ALA A 13 -2.23 -20.24 3.35
CA ALA A 13 -2.43 -19.45 2.14
C ALA A 13 -1.22 -18.58 1.71
N HIS A 14 -0.36 -18.14 2.63
CA HIS A 14 0.81 -17.31 2.35
C HIS A 14 2.12 -18.11 2.23
N ARG A 15 2.05 -19.45 2.23
CA ARG A 15 3.22 -20.33 2.07
C ARG A 15 3.50 -20.73 0.61
N VAL A 16 3.06 -19.93 -0.37
CA VAL A 16 3.33 -20.25 -1.77
C VAL A 16 4.73 -19.79 -2.19
N MET A 17 5.16 -18.59 -1.77
CA MET A 17 6.51 -18.06 -2.03
C MET A 17 6.94 -17.05 -0.95
N CYS A 18 8.20 -16.61 -0.98
CA CYS A 18 8.74 -15.65 -0.02
C CYS A 18 9.12 -14.31 -0.67
N LEU A 19 9.28 -13.24 0.11
CA LEU A 19 9.63 -11.91 -0.43
C LEU A 19 10.95 -11.86 -1.20
N ARG A 20 11.90 -12.76 -0.89
CA ARG A 20 13.15 -12.83 -1.66
C ARG A 20 12.90 -13.30 -3.08
N THR A 21 11.99 -14.26 -3.25
CA THR A 21 11.56 -14.74 -4.55
C THR A 21 10.86 -13.63 -5.33
N VAL A 22 9.92 -12.93 -4.69
CA VAL A 22 9.24 -11.77 -5.30
C VAL A 22 10.25 -10.74 -5.79
N LYS A 23 11.28 -10.43 -4.99
CA LYS A 23 12.35 -9.51 -5.41
C LYS A 23 13.18 -10.03 -6.58
N ALA A 24 13.40 -11.34 -6.68
CA ALA A 24 14.07 -11.93 -7.83
C ALA A 24 13.21 -11.79 -9.10
N MET A 25 11.91 -12.06 -9.01
CA MET A 25 10.96 -11.87 -10.12
C MET A 25 10.84 -10.40 -10.53
N ALA A 26 10.83 -9.47 -9.58
CA ALA A 26 10.83 -8.03 -9.85
C ALA A 26 12.06 -7.56 -10.66
N ARG A 27 13.18 -8.30 -10.55
CA ARG A 27 14.40 -8.10 -11.34
C ARG A 27 14.38 -8.81 -12.70
N GLY A 28 13.30 -9.53 -13.02
CA GLY A 28 13.14 -10.25 -14.28
C GLY A 28 13.66 -11.69 -14.25
N HIS A 29 13.92 -12.26 -13.07
CA HIS A 29 14.34 -13.65 -12.95
C HIS A 29 13.14 -14.58 -12.77
N VAL A 30 12.99 -15.56 -13.66
CA VAL A 30 12.13 -16.72 -13.42
C VAL A 30 12.86 -17.65 -12.46
N VAL A 31 12.24 -17.92 -11.31
CA VAL A 31 12.84 -18.75 -10.26
C VAL A 31 11.81 -19.74 -9.76
N GLU A 32 12.28 -20.94 -9.41
CA GLU A 32 11.45 -21.91 -8.72
C GLU A 32 11.14 -21.41 -7.30
N TYR A 33 9.86 -21.28 -6.99
CA TYR A 33 9.41 -20.58 -5.77
C TYR A 33 8.61 -21.43 -4.81
N GLY A 34 8.15 -22.61 -5.24
CA GLY A 34 7.36 -23.52 -4.41
C GLY A 34 8.11 -23.99 -3.17
N PHE A 35 7.36 -24.32 -2.12
CA PHE A 35 7.91 -25.01 -0.96
C PHE A 35 7.90 -26.52 -1.24
N ALA A 36 9.05 -27.18 -1.09
CA ALA A 36 9.20 -28.61 -1.37
C ALA A 36 8.28 -29.51 -0.51
N SER A 37 7.85 -29.04 0.66
CA SER A 37 6.91 -29.75 1.53
C SER A 37 6.16 -28.78 2.44
N ARG A 38 5.00 -29.22 2.95
CA ARG A 38 4.14 -28.45 3.88
C ARG A 38 4.87 -28.02 5.17
N GLY A 39 5.84 -28.83 5.61
CA GLY A 39 6.68 -28.56 6.77
C GLY A 39 7.97 -27.78 6.47
N SER A 40 8.25 -27.47 5.20
CA SER A 40 9.48 -26.76 4.84
C SER A 40 9.45 -25.33 5.35
N LYS A 41 10.54 -24.92 6.02
CA LYS A 41 10.76 -23.53 6.44
C LYS A 41 11.32 -22.66 5.32
N LYS A 42 11.68 -23.25 4.17
CA LYS A 42 12.33 -22.56 3.05
C LYS A 42 11.67 -22.92 1.72
N CYS A 43 11.48 -21.91 0.87
CA CYS A 43 11.11 -22.08 -0.52
C CYS A 43 12.31 -22.58 -1.36
N ALA A 44 12.04 -23.19 -2.52
CA ALA A 44 13.06 -23.72 -3.44
C ALA A 44 14.16 -22.69 -3.75
N TYR A 45 13.79 -21.46 -4.12
CA TYR A 45 14.73 -20.37 -4.34
C TYR A 45 15.70 -20.13 -3.17
N CYS A 46 15.20 -20.06 -1.94
CA CYS A 46 16.04 -19.82 -0.77
C CYS A 46 16.86 -21.06 -0.36
N ILE A 47 16.40 -22.27 -0.69
CA ILE A 47 17.19 -23.50 -0.52
C ILE A 47 18.41 -23.42 -1.44
N ALA A 48 18.20 -23.14 -2.73
CA ALA A 48 19.28 -23.00 -3.72
C ALA A 48 20.30 -21.91 -3.32
N GLN A 49 19.81 -20.78 -2.81
CA GLN A 49 20.64 -19.64 -2.39
C GLN A 49 21.22 -19.79 -0.96
N LYS A 50 21.01 -20.93 -0.29
CA LYS A 50 21.41 -21.19 1.12
C LYS A 50 20.97 -20.09 2.09
N GLY A 51 19.85 -19.43 1.78
CA GLY A 51 19.35 -18.25 2.48
C GLY A 51 18.24 -18.54 3.49
N ALA A 52 17.93 -17.56 4.34
CA ALA A 52 16.69 -17.54 5.11
C ALA A 52 15.53 -16.99 4.25
N CYS A 53 14.34 -17.57 4.40
CA CYS A 53 13.12 -17.04 3.80
C CYS A 53 12.59 -15.85 4.59
N THR A 54 12.07 -14.86 3.87
CA THR A 54 11.34 -13.74 4.47
C THR A 54 9.86 -13.90 4.12
N PRO A 55 8.97 -14.11 5.10
CA PRO A 55 7.55 -14.30 4.84
C PRO A 55 6.93 -13.05 4.20
N ILE A 56 5.91 -13.25 3.36
CA ILE A 56 5.11 -12.17 2.81
C ILE A 56 4.17 -11.65 3.91
N PRO A 57 4.17 -10.34 4.22
CA PRO A 57 3.28 -9.78 5.22
C PRO A 57 1.81 -9.96 4.82
N VAL A 58 0.95 -10.19 5.81
CA VAL A 58 -0.49 -10.42 5.58
C VAL A 58 -1.18 -9.17 5.01
N TYR A 59 -0.66 -7.97 5.31
CA TYR A 59 -1.26 -6.71 4.85
C TYR A 59 -1.14 -6.45 3.34
N VAL A 60 -0.31 -7.20 2.60
CA VAL A 60 -0.22 -7.13 1.13
C VAL A 60 -0.90 -8.32 0.46
N SER A 61 -1.96 -8.84 1.07
CA SER A 61 -2.66 -10.03 0.56
C SER A 61 -3.27 -9.81 -0.82
N GLU A 62 -3.72 -8.60 -1.12
CA GLU A 62 -4.36 -8.25 -2.40
C GLU A 62 -3.34 -8.24 -3.53
N GLU A 63 -2.23 -7.52 -3.37
CA GLU A 63 -1.15 -7.47 -4.36
C GLU A 63 -0.47 -8.83 -4.52
N PHE A 64 -0.46 -9.61 -3.44
CA PHE A 64 0.01 -10.98 -3.51
C PHE A 64 -0.92 -11.87 -4.33
N GLY A 65 -2.24 -11.71 -4.19
CA GLY A 65 -3.23 -12.39 -5.04
C GLY A 65 -3.03 -12.07 -6.51
N ILE A 66 -2.90 -10.78 -6.85
CA ILE A 66 -2.63 -10.33 -8.23
C ILE A 66 -1.36 -10.99 -8.80
N LEU A 67 -0.29 -11.08 -8.01
CA LEU A 67 0.94 -11.75 -8.46
C LEU A 67 0.70 -13.25 -8.74
N LEU A 68 -0.08 -13.94 -7.91
CA LEU A 68 -0.40 -15.35 -8.13
C LEU A 68 -1.22 -15.55 -9.40
N ASP A 69 -2.24 -14.74 -9.64
CA ASP A 69 -3.07 -14.80 -10.84
C ASP A 69 -2.22 -14.61 -12.11
N VAL A 70 -1.30 -13.64 -12.08
CA VAL A 70 -0.39 -13.38 -13.21
C VAL A 70 0.61 -14.53 -13.41
N LEU A 71 1.09 -15.16 -12.34
CA LEU A 71 1.98 -16.32 -12.43
C LEU A 71 1.27 -17.56 -12.98
N GLU A 72 0.01 -17.77 -12.61
CA GLU A 72 -0.82 -18.84 -13.15
C GLU A 72 -1.08 -18.61 -14.65
N ALA A 73 -1.46 -17.37 -15.03
CA ALA A 73 -1.61 -17.01 -16.43
C ALA A 73 -0.32 -17.21 -17.23
N TYR A 74 0.84 -16.82 -16.67
CA TYR A 74 2.15 -17.03 -17.28
C TYR A 74 2.46 -18.52 -17.51
N GLN A 75 2.14 -19.40 -16.54
CA GLN A 75 2.35 -20.84 -16.67
C GLN A 75 1.44 -21.50 -17.71
N ALA A 76 0.28 -20.89 -17.99
CA ALA A 76 -0.64 -21.35 -19.02
C ALA A 76 -0.29 -20.87 -20.44
N LEU A 77 0.71 -19.99 -20.58
CA LEU A 77 1.12 -19.47 -21.90
C LEU A 77 1.77 -20.56 -22.76
N PRO A 78 1.61 -20.47 -24.10
CA PRO A 78 2.39 -21.29 -25.01
C PRO A 78 3.89 -20.99 -24.88
N ASN A 79 4.71 -21.95 -25.32
CA ASN A 79 6.17 -21.86 -25.29
C ASN A 79 6.73 -21.06 -26.48
N ASP A 80 6.04 -20.03 -26.95
CA ASP A 80 6.58 -19.09 -27.93
C ASP A 80 7.29 -17.93 -27.24
N ASP A 81 8.39 -17.49 -27.83
CA ASP A 81 9.29 -16.50 -27.22
C ASP A 81 8.59 -15.16 -26.94
N ASP A 82 7.69 -14.74 -27.83
CA ASP A 82 6.97 -13.46 -27.72
C ASP A 82 5.95 -13.47 -26.56
N SER A 83 5.12 -14.51 -26.47
CA SER A 83 4.17 -14.67 -25.35
C SER A 83 4.90 -14.83 -24.03
N GLN A 84 5.99 -15.60 -24.00
CA GLN A 84 6.81 -15.77 -22.81
C GLN A 84 7.44 -14.44 -22.34
N ALA A 85 7.96 -13.64 -23.26
CA ALA A 85 8.51 -12.32 -22.95
C ALA A 85 7.43 -11.36 -22.40
N ALA A 86 6.25 -11.33 -23.02
CA ALA A 86 5.14 -10.51 -22.56
C ALA A 86 4.62 -10.95 -21.19
N GLY A 87 4.49 -12.25 -20.97
CA GLY A 87 4.08 -12.84 -19.69
C GLY A 87 5.10 -12.56 -18.58
N LEU A 88 6.39 -12.70 -18.86
CA LEU A 88 7.45 -12.38 -17.93
C LEU A 88 7.45 -10.89 -17.54
N ALA A 89 7.20 -10.00 -18.49
CA ALA A 89 7.07 -8.56 -18.21
C ALA A 89 5.86 -8.27 -17.29
N ALA A 90 4.76 -9.01 -17.46
CA ALA A 90 3.60 -8.91 -16.57
C ALA A 90 3.92 -9.41 -15.15
N VAL A 91 4.55 -10.58 -15.01
CA VAL A 91 5.02 -11.12 -13.73
C VAL A 91 5.96 -10.12 -13.04
N GLN A 92 6.91 -9.57 -13.80
CA GLN A 92 7.86 -8.59 -13.28
C GLN A 92 7.15 -7.34 -12.75
N ARG A 93 6.15 -6.82 -13.47
CA ARG A 93 5.37 -5.65 -13.07
C ARG A 93 4.60 -5.92 -11.77
N ALA A 94 3.90 -7.04 -11.69
CA ALA A 94 3.17 -7.45 -10.49
C ALA A 94 4.11 -7.63 -9.28
N ALA A 95 5.24 -8.30 -9.49
CA ALA A 95 6.25 -8.50 -8.44
C ALA A 95 6.87 -7.19 -7.95
N ARG A 96 7.11 -6.21 -8.85
CA ARG A 96 7.55 -4.87 -8.47
C ARG A 96 6.51 -4.15 -7.63
N SER A 97 5.25 -4.18 -8.04
CA SER A 97 4.14 -3.57 -7.29
C SER A 97 4.08 -4.10 -5.86
N LEU A 98 4.04 -5.43 -5.70
CA LEU A 98 4.04 -6.08 -4.39
C LEU A 98 5.28 -5.70 -3.56
N SER A 99 6.47 -5.70 -4.18
CA SER A 99 7.71 -5.34 -3.48
C SER A 99 7.77 -3.86 -3.09
N LEU A 100 7.09 -2.97 -3.80
CA LEU A 100 6.99 -1.55 -3.47
C LEU A 100 6.01 -1.33 -2.33
N CYS A 101 4.82 -1.93 -2.36
CA CYS A 101 3.84 -1.86 -1.25
C CYS A 101 4.50 -2.26 0.07
N VAL A 102 5.20 -3.40 0.12
CA VAL A 102 5.91 -3.84 1.32
C VAL A 102 6.98 -2.85 1.78
N GLN A 103 7.68 -2.19 0.84
CA GLN A 103 8.71 -1.20 1.21
C GLN A 103 8.08 0.08 1.77
N VAL A 104 7.04 0.59 1.11
CA VAL A 104 6.32 1.80 1.54
C VAL A 104 5.68 1.57 2.90
N THR A 105 4.95 0.47 3.11
CA THR A 105 4.32 0.18 4.40
C THR A 105 5.35 0.03 5.51
N ARG A 106 6.49 -0.63 5.25
CA ARG A 106 7.57 -0.73 6.24
C ARG A 106 8.28 0.59 6.51
N ALA A 107 8.33 1.50 5.53
CA ALA A 107 8.85 2.85 5.74
C ALA A 107 7.86 3.65 6.59
N GLN A 108 6.57 3.61 6.27
CA GLN A 108 5.51 4.23 7.06
C GLN A 108 5.47 3.71 8.50
N GLU A 109 5.67 2.41 8.73
CA GLU A 109 5.77 1.83 10.08
C GLU A 109 7.00 2.34 10.87
N LYS A 110 8.04 2.77 10.17
CA LYS A 110 9.26 3.33 10.79
C LYS A 110 9.14 4.83 11.01
N ASP A 111 8.56 5.54 10.05
CA ASP A 111 8.46 7.00 10.04
C ASP A 111 7.30 7.48 10.92
N LEU A 112 6.18 6.75 10.96
CA LEU A 112 5.15 6.93 11.98
C LEU A 112 5.52 6.03 13.16
N GLY A 113 6.26 6.59 14.11
CA GLY A 113 6.50 5.90 15.36
C GLY A 113 5.15 5.45 15.93
N VAL A 114 5.03 4.18 16.33
CA VAL A 114 3.79 3.64 16.96
C VAL A 114 3.29 4.57 18.08
N SER A 115 4.21 5.25 18.77
CA SER A 115 3.91 6.28 19.76
C SER A 115 3.18 7.50 19.18
N GLU A 116 3.60 8.04 18.04
CA GLU A 116 2.98 9.22 17.42
C GLU A 116 1.57 8.91 16.92
N LEU A 117 1.38 7.73 16.32
CA LEU A 117 0.06 7.25 15.91
C LEU A 117 -0.87 7.03 17.12
N LEU A 118 -0.34 6.46 18.21
CA LEU A 118 -1.08 6.30 19.47
C LEU A 118 -1.43 7.65 20.09
N THR A 119 -0.50 8.61 20.10
CA THR A 119 -0.74 9.97 20.62
C THR A 119 -1.78 10.70 19.78
N ALA A 120 -1.71 10.63 18.45
CA ALA A 120 -2.71 11.23 17.57
C ALA A 120 -4.10 10.59 17.76
N SER A 121 -4.15 9.26 17.88
CA SER A 121 -5.40 8.53 18.15
C SER A 121 -6.00 8.90 19.51
N HIS A 122 -5.16 9.02 20.55
CA HIS A 122 -5.58 9.44 21.87
C HIS A 122 -6.13 10.88 21.88
N HIS A 123 -5.51 11.77 21.11
CA HIS A 123 -5.98 13.14 20.96
C HIS A 123 -7.36 13.20 20.27
N LEU A 124 -7.56 12.45 19.19
CA LEU A 124 -8.85 12.34 18.50
C LEU A 124 -9.95 11.78 19.40
N LEU A 125 -9.65 10.75 20.20
CA LEU A 125 -10.60 10.21 21.18
C LEU A 125 -10.98 11.24 22.24
N GLY A 126 -10.02 12.05 22.71
CA GLY A 126 -10.29 13.18 23.60
C GLY A 126 -11.25 14.20 23.00
N GLN A 127 -11.03 14.60 21.75
CA GLN A 127 -11.90 15.54 21.04
C GLN A 127 -13.33 14.99 20.86
N VAL A 128 -13.46 13.70 20.52
CA VAL A 128 -14.78 13.06 20.38
C VAL A 128 -15.52 13.02 21.71
N LEU A 129 -14.84 12.69 22.81
CA LEU A 129 -15.45 12.70 24.15
C LEU A 129 -15.93 14.10 24.54
N GLU A 130 -15.14 15.13 24.24
CA GLU A 130 -15.51 16.52 24.51
C GLU A 130 -16.74 16.93 23.68
N GLN A 131 -16.77 16.62 22.39
CA GLN A 131 -17.93 16.88 21.53
C GLN A 131 -19.19 16.15 22.01
N VAL A 132 -19.08 14.88 22.43
CA VAL A 132 -20.20 14.11 22.97
C VAL A 132 -20.73 14.74 24.27
N SER A 133 -19.84 15.17 25.17
CA SER A 133 -20.26 15.85 26.41
C SER A 133 -20.95 17.19 26.15
N ALA A 134 -20.44 17.97 25.20
CA ALA A 134 -21.06 19.22 24.78
C ALA A 134 -22.45 18.99 24.15
N LEU A 135 -22.59 17.96 23.32
CA LEU A 135 -23.88 17.52 22.78
C LEU A 135 -24.84 17.11 23.88
N ASN A 136 -24.38 16.32 24.85
CA ASN A 136 -25.21 15.87 25.97
C ASN A 136 -25.74 17.04 26.81
N ASN A 137 -24.90 18.04 27.08
CA ASN A 137 -25.32 19.26 27.78
C ASN A 137 -26.36 20.08 26.99
N ARG A 138 -26.22 20.14 25.65
CA ARG A 138 -27.19 20.80 24.78
C ARG A 138 -28.53 20.08 24.75
N VAL A 139 -28.52 18.75 24.71
CA VAL A 139 -29.73 17.92 24.79
C VAL A 139 -30.44 18.17 26.13
N ALA A 140 -29.73 18.08 27.25
CA ALA A 140 -30.30 18.37 28.57
C ALA A 140 -30.90 19.79 28.67
N SER A 141 -30.23 20.79 28.08
CA SER A 141 -30.77 22.15 28.02
C SER A 141 -32.07 22.24 27.20
N LEU A 142 -32.12 21.57 26.04
CA LEU A 142 -33.33 21.53 25.20
C LEU A 142 -34.48 20.80 25.90
N GLU A 143 -34.21 19.70 26.60
CA GLU A 143 -35.20 18.96 27.40
C GLU A 143 -35.84 19.89 28.44
N THR A 144 -35.05 20.67 29.19
CA THR A 144 -35.59 21.63 30.17
C THR A 144 -36.38 22.79 29.53
N GLN A 145 -36.05 23.19 28.30
CA GLN A 145 -36.82 24.22 27.57
C GLN A 145 -38.16 23.67 27.07
N VAL A 146 -38.19 22.41 26.62
CA VAL A 146 -39.42 21.72 26.21
C VAL A 146 -40.35 21.52 27.41
N GLU A 147 -39.82 21.12 28.57
CA GLU A 147 -40.60 21.01 29.81
C GLU A 147 -41.20 22.36 30.25
N ARG A 148 -40.47 23.47 30.07
CA ARG A 148 -40.96 24.82 30.39
C ARG A 148 -41.92 25.39 29.35
N GLY A 149 -41.76 25.01 28.07
CA GLY A 149 -42.59 25.49 26.96
C GLY A 149 -43.87 24.67 26.72
N GLY A 150 -44.03 23.52 27.39
CA GLY A 150 -45.13 22.58 27.17
C GLY A 150 -46.48 22.97 27.80
N LEU A 151 -46.58 24.08 28.53
CA LEU A 151 -47.82 24.50 29.22
C LEU A 151 -48.10 26.00 29.01
N GLY A 152 -48.76 26.37 27.90
CA GLY A 152 -49.23 27.74 27.72
C GLY A 152 -49.89 27.99 26.36
N GLY A 153 -51.18 27.67 26.24
CA GLY A 153 -52.00 28.08 25.09
C GLY A 153 -52.50 29.53 25.19
N GLY A 154 -53.08 30.03 24.10
CA GLY A 154 -54.11 31.08 24.15
C GLY A 154 -53.72 32.47 23.64
N ARG A 155 -54.52 32.94 22.67
CA ARG A 155 -54.63 34.29 22.08
C ARG A 155 -54.67 35.43 23.13
N ASP A 156 -54.14 36.61 22.80
CA ASP A 156 -54.99 37.79 22.55
C ASP A 156 -54.28 39.01 21.89
N ARG A 157 -55.11 39.86 21.28
CA ARG A 157 -54.81 41.02 20.42
C ARG A 157 -54.35 42.28 21.17
N GLY A 158 -53.62 43.14 20.43
CA GLY A 158 -53.47 44.59 20.66
C GLY A 158 -52.08 45.05 20.19
N GLY A 159 -51.90 45.84 19.14
CA GLY A 159 -52.53 47.12 18.85
C GLY A 159 -51.56 48.24 19.23
N GLY A 160 -50.70 48.67 18.30
CA GLY A 160 -49.69 49.69 18.58
C GLY A 160 -48.98 50.16 17.30
N SER A 161 -49.49 51.26 16.75
CA SER A 161 -48.94 52.01 15.62
C SER A 161 -47.64 52.72 16.02
N GLY A 162 -46.67 52.76 15.11
CA GLY A 162 -45.40 53.46 15.30
C GLY A 162 -44.58 53.48 14.01
N GLU A 163 -44.86 54.47 13.17
CA GLU A 163 -44.04 54.84 12.01
C GLU A 163 -42.61 55.21 12.43
N GLY A 164 -41.61 54.73 11.68
CA GLY A 164 -40.20 55.05 11.92
C GLY A 164 -39.35 54.69 10.71
N GLN A 165 -39.06 55.70 9.89
CA GLN A 165 -38.38 55.66 8.61
C GLN A 165 -36.91 55.21 8.62
N LYS A 166 -36.53 54.61 7.48
CA LYS A 166 -35.31 54.82 6.66
C LYS A 166 -33.96 54.15 7.04
N LYS A 167 -33.62 53.19 6.16
CA LYS A 167 -32.49 53.17 5.19
C LYS A 167 -31.06 53.45 5.67
N GLY A 168 -30.18 52.47 5.43
CA GLY A 168 -28.75 52.65 5.17
C GLY A 168 -27.99 51.33 5.39
N LYS A 169 -27.91 50.41 4.42
CA LYS A 169 -26.94 50.35 3.31
C LYS A 169 -25.48 50.18 3.78
N GLY A 170 -25.05 48.94 3.96
CA GLY A 170 -23.65 48.50 3.84
C GLY A 170 -23.65 47.13 3.17
N LYS A 171 -23.34 47.00 1.85
CA LYS A 171 -21.98 46.80 1.31
C LYS A 171 -21.20 45.86 2.25
N GLY A 172 -21.15 44.55 2.01
CA GLY A 172 -20.65 43.92 0.81
C GLY A 172 -19.13 43.77 0.93
N LYS A 173 -18.66 42.57 1.26
CA LYS A 173 -17.31 42.11 0.93
C LYS A 173 -17.27 40.57 0.92
N MET A 174 -17.52 40.02 -0.26
CA MET A 174 -16.98 38.71 -0.64
C MET A 174 -15.47 38.92 -0.81
N VAL A 175 -14.67 38.10 -0.13
CA VAL A 175 -13.24 37.98 -0.40
C VAL A 175 -13.10 36.73 -1.25
N ALA A 176 -12.99 36.93 -2.55
CA ALA A 176 -12.38 35.95 -3.44
C ALA A 176 -10.88 35.94 -3.13
N VAL A 177 -10.33 34.76 -2.86
CA VAL A 177 -8.89 34.51 -2.91
C VAL A 177 -8.71 33.59 -4.11
N GLU A 178 -8.46 34.21 -5.26
CA GLU A 178 -7.72 33.62 -6.36
C GLU A 178 -6.36 34.32 -6.31
N GLU A 179 -5.30 33.56 -6.01
CA GLU A 179 -3.95 33.91 -6.45
C GLU A 179 -3.34 32.66 -7.06
N ASP A 180 -3.26 32.75 -8.39
CA ASP A 180 -2.45 31.94 -9.27
C ASP A 180 -0.99 31.95 -8.83
N SER A 181 -0.37 30.78 -8.81
CA SER A 181 1.08 30.65 -8.90
C SER A 181 1.40 29.58 -9.93
N GLU A 182 1.31 29.99 -11.20
CA GLU A 182 2.14 29.47 -12.29
C GLU A 182 3.57 30.00 -12.13
N LEU A 183 4.52 29.39 -12.87
CA LEU A 183 5.99 29.57 -12.89
C LEU A 183 6.70 28.51 -12.00
N SER A 184 7.58 27.64 -12.51
CA SER A 184 8.32 27.67 -13.76
C SER A 184 8.92 26.29 -14.03
N GLU A 185 8.82 25.82 -15.27
CA GLU A 185 9.72 24.84 -15.85
C GLU A 185 11.13 25.44 -15.89
N SER A 186 12.11 24.72 -15.34
CA SER A 186 13.53 24.97 -15.58
C SER A 186 14.13 23.72 -16.19
N GLU A 187 14.25 23.75 -17.51
CA GLU A 187 15.16 22.93 -18.28
C GLU A 187 16.60 23.28 -17.83
N GLU A 188 17.32 22.30 -17.28
CA GLU A 188 18.77 22.38 -17.18
C GLU A 188 19.37 21.26 -18.03
N ASP A 189 19.80 21.68 -19.23
CA ASP A 189 20.81 21.02 -20.02
C ASP A 189 22.13 20.98 -19.24
N GLY A 190 22.57 19.77 -18.92
CA GLY A 190 23.81 19.48 -18.19
C GLY A 190 24.67 18.46 -18.92
N GLU A 191 25.60 18.99 -19.69
CA GLU A 191 26.49 18.38 -20.67
C GLU A 191 27.56 17.40 -20.09
N LYS A 192 27.86 16.36 -20.87
CA LYS A 192 29.13 15.60 -21.03
C LYS A 192 29.96 15.13 -19.81
N GLY A 193 30.10 13.80 -19.75
CA GLY A 193 31.35 13.08 -19.44
C GLY A 193 31.13 11.60 -19.70
N GLY A 194 31.74 10.91 -20.67
CA GLY A 194 33.17 10.90 -20.94
C GLY A 194 33.84 9.75 -20.17
N GLY A 195 33.52 8.48 -20.50
CA GLY A 195 34.10 7.31 -19.82
C GLY A 195 34.20 6.10 -20.74
N ARG A 196 35.37 5.94 -21.36
CA ARG A 196 35.76 4.77 -22.16
C ARG A 196 36.00 3.57 -21.27
N GLY A 197 35.72 2.37 -21.78
CA GLY A 197 36.51 1.18 -21.47
C GLY A 197 35.71 0.00 -20.97
N GLY A 198 35.67 -1.07 -21.77
CA GLY A 198 35.33 -2.40 -21.27
C GLY A 198 34.67 -3.32 -22.28
N ASP A 199 35.36 -3.61 -23.38
CA ASP A 199 35.09 -4.79 -24.20
C ASP A 199 34.93 -6.04 -23.32
N ARG A 200 33.73 -6.61 -23.30
CA ARG A 200 33.53 -8.05 -23.02
C ARG A 200 32.74 -8.64 -24.16
N MET A 201 33.55 -9.09 -25.12
CA MET A 201 33.31 -10.12 -26.11
C MET A 201 32.49 -11.28 -25.50
N TRP A 202 31.19 -11.32 -25.79
CA TRP A 202 30.38 -12.53 -25.65
C TRP A 202 30.55 -13.34 -26.93
N VAL A 203 31.40 -14.38 -26.86
CA VAL A 203 31.51 -15.36 -27.93
C VAL A 203 30.27 -16.24 -27.88
N ALA A 204 29.42 -16.10 -28.89
CA ALA A 204 28.39 -17.06 -29.23
C ALA A 204 29.04 -18.29 -29.89
N ARG A 205 29.00 -19.42 -29.19
CA ARG A 205 29.01 -20.80 -29.69
C ARG A 205 28.20 -21.58 -28.65
N GLY A 206 27.05 -22.19 -28.93
CA GLY A 206 26.66 -22.92 -30.12
C GLY A 206 26.36 -24.35 -29.66
N GLY A 207 25.09 -24.73 -29.65
CA GLY A 207 24.63 -26.12 -29.70
C GLY A 207 24.54 -26.90 -28.38
N GLY A 208 23.44 -27.65 -28.26
CA GLY A 208 23.44 -28.93 -27.55
C GLY A 208 22.56 -29.02 -26.30
N TRP A 209 21.25 -29.16 -26.50
CA TRP A 209 20.42 -29.93 -25.59
C TRP A 209 20.88 -31.39 -25.65
N LEU A 210 21.39 -31.95 -24.56
CA LEU A 210 21.58 -33.38 -24.40
C LEU A 210 21.39 -33.78 -22.94
N LEU A 211 20.26 -34.42 -22.68
CA LEU A 211 20.10 -35.42 -21.63
C LEU A 211 21.12 -36.54 -21.87
N SER A 212 21.93 -36.92 -20.86
CA SER A 212 22.22 -38.34 -20.55
C SER A 212 23.15 -38.52 -19.34
N TYR A 213 22.69 -39.32 -18.38
CA TYR A 213 23.37 -40.39 -17.65
C TYR A 213 24.61 -40.18 -16.75
N CYS A 214 24.43 -40.62 -15.49
CA CYS A 214 25.29 -41.45 -14.63
C CYS A 214 26.82 -41.39 -14.77
N ASN A 215 27.54 -41.08 -13.68
CA ASN A 215 28.17 -42.05 -12.77
C ASN A 215 29.28 -41.42 -11.90
N ASN A 216 29.35 -41.93 -10.66
CA ASN A 216 30.55 -42.15 -9.83
C ASN A 216 31.70 -41.14 -9.86
N PHE A 217 31.90 -40.46 -8.72
CA PHE A 217 33.24 -40.04 -8.31
C PHE A 217 33.42 -40.22 -6.79
N SER A 218 34.09 -41.31 -6.44
CA SER A 218 34.97 -41.42 -5.27
C SER A 218 36.39 -41.33 -5.81
N PRO A 219 37.33 -40.64 -5.14
CA PRO A 219 38.42 -41.43 -4.58
C PRO A 219 38.95 -40.93 -3.24
N ALA A 220 39.55 -41.89 -2.55
CA ALA A 220 40.41 -41.74 -1.38
C ALA A 220 41.71 -40.98 -1.71
N ASN A 221 42.24 -40.31 -0.69
CA ASN A 221 43.62 -40.51 -0.23
C ASN A 221 43.68 -40.23 1.27
#